data_AF-A0A2I0KTG4-F1
#
_entry.id   AF-A0A2I0KTG4-F1
#
_cell.length_a   1.000
_cell.length_b   1.000
_cell.length_c   1.000
_cell.angle_alpha   90.00
_cell.angle_beta   90.00
_cell.angle_gamma   90.00
#
_symmetry.space_group_name_H-M   'P 1'
#
loop_
_entity.id
_entity.type
_entity.pdbx_description
1 polymer ?
#
loop_
_entity_poly.entity_id
_entity_poly.type
_entity_poly.pdbx_seq_one_letter_code
_entity_poly.pdbx_strand_id
1 'polypeptide(L)'
;MFLKDRIPNWFAIAGYATIAIISIITLPHLFPPLKWYYILVIYVFAPTLGFCNAYGCGLTDWSLASTYGKLAIFVIGAWAGASHGGVIAGLAACGVMMNIVSTASDLTQDFKTGYLTLASPRSMFVSQVIGTAMGCVISPCVFWLFYNAFDDLGQPGSTYAVPFATVYRGMAALGTEGFSSLPKHCLQLCCGFFAAAIVVNIIKDAVPKRWGRFIPVPMAMAIPFYIGSYFAIDMCVGSLILFIWEKVNKAKADAFGPAVASGLICGDGIWTLPSSILALAGVKPPICMKFLSRSTNAKVDKFLGS
;
A
#
# COMPACT_ATOMS: atom_id res chain seq x y z
N MET A 1 -29.55 12.61 -10.22
CA MET A 1 -29.76 11.16 -10.18
C MET A 1 -29.00 10.49 -9.01
N PHE A 2 -27.73 10.80 -8.79
CA PHE A 2 -26.86 10.16 -7.76
C PHE A 2 -27.14 10.44 -6.27
N LEU A 3 -27.76 11.58 -5.92
CA LEU A 3 -28.08 11.89 -4.51
C LEU A 3 -29.20 11.00 -3.94
N LYS A 4 -30.00 10.36 -4.81
CA LYS A 4 -31.17 9.56 -4.41
C LYS A 4 -30.80 8.13 -3.97
N ASP A 5 -29.67 7.60 -4.47
CA ASP A 5 -29.14 6.28 -4.13
C ASP A 5 -27.96 6.32 -3.14
N ARG A 6 -27.80 7.43 -2.42
CA ARG A 6 -26.76 7.56 -1.40
C ARG A 6 -26.92 6.45 -0.35
N ILE A 7 -25.81 5.82 0.03
CA ILE A 7 -25.78 4.91 1.17
C ILE A 7 -26.04 5.75 2.43
N PRO A 8 -27.07 5.44 3.24
CA PRO A 8 -27.37 6.21 4.44
C PRO A 8 -26.21 6.16 5.43
N ASN A 9 -25.86 7.30 6.05
CA ASN A 9 -24.76 7.36 7.03
C ASN A 9 -25.00 6.41 8.21
N TRP A 10 -26.25 6.27 8.67
CA TRP A 10 -26.61 5.30 9.71
C TRP A 10 -26.23 3.87 9.33
N PHE A 11 -26.46 3.45 8.08
CA PHE A 11 -26.11 2.12 7.60
C PHE A 11 -24.59 1.90 7.64
N ALA A 12 -23.80 2.91 7.21
CA ALA A 12 -22.35 2.83 7.26
C ALA A 12 -21.81 2.78 8.71
N ILE A 13 -22.34 3.62 9.61
CA ILE A 13 -21.94 3.64 11.02
C ILE A 13 -22.31 2.33 11.72
N ALA A 14 -23.55 1.86 11.54
CA ALA A 14 -24.01 0.60 12.12
C ALA A 14 -23.23 -0.59 11.57
N GLY A 15 -22.96 -0.62 10.26
CA GLY A 15 -22.11 -1.65 9.63
C GLY A 15 -20.69 -1.64 10.19
N TYR A 16 -20.08 -0.46 10.31
CA TYR A 16 -18.74 -0.30 10.89
C TYR A 16 -18.69 -0.79 12.35
N ALA A 17 -19.64 -0.35 13.18
CA ALA A 17 -19.72 -0.76 14.58
C ALA A 17 -19.94 -2.28 14.72
N THR A 18 -20.80 -2.86 13.88
CA THR A 18 -21.09 -4.30 13.90
C THR A 18 -19.83 -5.11 13.53
N ILE A 19 -19.14 -4.74 12.46
CA ILE A 19 -17.91 -5.41 12.03
C ILE A 19 -16.81 -5.21 13.08
N ALA A 20 -16.69 -4.02 13.67
CA ALA A 20 -15.74 -3.76 14.75
C ALA A 20 -15.98 -4.69 15.95
N ILE A 21 -17.23 -4.86 16.40
CA ILE A 21 -17.59 -5.78 17.49
C ILE A 21 -17.21 -7.23 17.13
N ILE A 22 -17.54 -7.67 15.92
CA ILE A 22 -17.20 -9.03 15.46
C ILE A 22 -15.68 -9.21 15.47
N SER A 23 -14.90 -8.24 14.97
CA SER A 23 -13.44 -8.31 14.95
C SER A 23 -12.82 -8.28 16.35
N ILE A 24 -13.38 -7.48 17.27
CA ILE A 24 -12.95 -7.42 18.68
C ILE A 24 -13.14 -8.78 19.37
N ILE A 25 -14.20 -9.50 19.05
CA ILE A 25 -14.47 -10.83 19.62
C ILE A 25 -13.64 -11.92 18.94
N THR A 26 -13.59 -11.94 17.61
CA THR A 26 -13.03 -13.07 16.84
C THR A 26 -11.51 -13.06 16.76
N LEU A 27 -10.87 -11.91 16.57
CA LEU A 27 -9.42 -11.83 16.37
C LEU A 27 -8.58 -12.27 17.58
N PRO A 28 -8.98 -12.01 18.85
CA PRO A 28 -8.25 -12.56 20.00
C PRO A 28 -8.31 -14.09 20.09
N HIS A 29 -9.32 -14.74 19.51
CA HIS A 29 -9.37 -16.20 19.43
C HIS A 29 -8.41 -16.76 18.38
N LEU A 30 -8.25 -16.04 17.25
CA LEU A 30 -7.33 -16.43 16.18
C LEU A 30 -5.87 -16.09 16.52
N PHE A 31 -5.65 -14.94 17.17
CA PHE A 31 -4.34 -14.43 17.57
C PHE A 31 -4.36 -14.07 19.07
N PRO A 32 -4.13 -15.05 19.97
CA PRO A 32 -4.20 -14.84 21.43
C PRO A 32 -3.37 -13.67 22.01
N PRO A 33 -2.22 -13.30 21.43
CA PRO A 33 -1.47 -12.09 21.82
C PRO A 33 -2.21 -10.76 21.51
N LEU A 34 -3.07 -10.74 20.49
CA LEU A 34 -3.84 -9.56 20.10
C LEU A 34 -5.11 -9.45 20.98
N LYS A 35 -4.98 -8.79 22.13
CA LYS A 35 -6.11 -8.53 23.03
C LYS A 35 -7.15 -7.60 22.42
N TRP A 36 -8.38 -7.75 22.91
CA TRP A 36 -9.57 -7.00 22.47
C TRP A 36 -9.38 -5.47 22.49
N TYR A 37 -8.65 -4.95 23.50
CA TYR A 37 -8.42 -3.52 23.65
C TYR A 37 -7.47 -2.94 22.58
N TYR A 38 -6.53 -3.71 22.05
CA TYR A 38 -5.71 -3.28 20.91
C TYR A 38 -6.57 -3.07 19.66
N ILE A 39 -7.49 -4.00 19.43
CA ILE A 39 -8.41 -3.96 18.28
C ILE A 39 -9.35 -2.77 18.43
N LEU A 40 -9.92 -2.55 19.62
CA LEU A 40 -10.76 -1.38 19.89
C LEU A 40 -10.03 -0.07 19.55
N VAL A 41 -8.78 0.09 19.99
CA VAL A 41 -7.98 1.28 19.66
C VAL A 41 -7.79 1.41 18.15
N ILE A 42 -7.47 0.32 17.44
CA ILE A 42 -7.34 0.34 15.97
C ILE A 42 -8.64 0.84 15.33
N TYR A 43 -9.80 0.31 15.71
CA TYR A 43 -11.10 0.73 15.14
C TYR A 43 -11.50 2.17 15.52
N VAL A 44 -10.99 2.72 16.62
CA VAL A 44 -11.22 4.14 16.95
C VAL A 44 -10.41 5.06 16.03
N PHE A 45 -9.15 4.72 15.73
CA PHE A 45 -8.26 5.57 14.93
C PHE A 45 -8.33 5.30 13.42
N ALA A 46 -8.73 4.10 13.01
CA ALA A 46 -8.72 3.69 11.61
C ALA A 46 -9.58 4.57 10.68
N PRO A 47 -10.76 5.11 11.05
CA PRO A 47 -11.53 6.00 10.17
C PRO A 47 -10.77 7.28 9.81
N THR A 48 -10.07 7.87 10.78
CA THR A 48 -9.24 9.07 10.56
C THR A 48 -8.08 8.76 9.62
N LEU A 49 -7.38 7.65 9.85
CA LEU A 49 -6.27 7.22 8.99
C LEU A 49 -6.75 6.81 7.59
N GLY A 50 -7.92 6.17 7.50
CA GLY A 50 -8.58 5.82 6.24
C GLY A 50 -8.96 7.06 5.44
N PHE A 51 -9.48 8.10 6.10
CA PHE A 51 -9.73 9.39 5.45
C PHE A 51 -8.44 10.03 4.93
N CYS A 52 -7.39 10.10 5.75
CA CYS A 52 -6.08 10.63 5.35
C CYS A 52 -5.50 9.86 4.15
N ASN A 53 -5.63 8.53 4.15
CA ASN A 53 -5.16 7.68 3.05
C ASN A 53 -6.00 7.85 1.79
N ALA A 54 -7.33 7.90 1.90
CA ALA A 54 -8.22 8.13 0.76
C ALA A 54 -7.99 9.51 0.13
N TYR A 55 -7.79 10.54 0.95
CA TYR A 55 -7.41 11.87 0.48
C TYR A 55 -6.06 11.85 -0.24
N GLY A 56 -5.07 11.18 0.36
CA GLY A 56 -3.75 11.02 -0.21
C GLY A 56 -3.75 10.30 -1.55
N CYS A 57 -4.42 9.16 -1.58
CA CYS A 57 -4.66 8.39 -2.79
C CYS A 57 -5.39 9.23 -3.84
N GLY A 58 -6.37 10.05 -3.46
CA GLY A 58 -7.03 10.97 -4.38
C GLY A 58 -6.12 12.05 -4.98
N LEU A 59 -5.02 12.41 -4.31
CA LEU A 59 -4.03 13.38 -4.81
C LEU A 59 -2.91 12.74 -5.63
N THR A 60 -2.49 11.53 -5.27
CA THR A 60 -1.29 10.90 -5.84
C THR A 60 -1.58 9.65 -6.65
N ASP A 61 -2.84 9.22 -6.71
CA ASP A 61 -3.30 7.94 -7.25
C ASP A 61 -2.59 6.74 -6.59
N TRP A 62 -2.25 6.88 -5.30
CA TRP A 62 -1.46 5.87 -4.59
C TRP A 62 -1.92 5.67 -3.15
N SER A 63 -2.20 4.41 -2.79
CA SER A 63 -2.56 4.03 -1.42
C SER A 63 -1.32 3.78 -0.55
N LEU A 64 -1.27 4.42 0.60
CA LEU A 64 -0.23 4.27 1.62
C LEU A 64 -0.65 3.30 2.73
N ALA A 65 -1.64 2.43 2.49
CA ALA A 65 -2.18 1.50 3.48
C ALA A 65 -1.10 0.66 4.18
N SER A 66 -0.07 0.22 3.44
CA SER A 66 1.07 -0.52 3.99
C SER A 66 1.90 0.29 4.99
N THR A 67 2.03 1.61 4.81
CA THR A 67 2.69 2.50 5.77
C THR A 67 1.89 2.62 7.07
N TYR A 68 0.58 2.80 6.97
CA TYR A 68 -0.30 2.81 8.15
C TYR A 68 -0.31 1.46 8.89
N GLY A 69 -0.26 0.35 8.14
CA GLY A 69 -0.08 -0.98 8.70
C GLY A 69 1.23 -1.10 9.50
N LYS A 70 2.36 -0.64 8.94
CA LYS A 70 3.65 -0.61 9.63
C LYS A 70 3.63 0.25 10.89
N LEU A 71 2.91 1.38 10.90
CA LEU A 71 2.71 2.17 12.12
C LEU A 71 1.95 1.37 13.18
N ALA A 72 0.92 0.61 12.78
CA ALA A 72 0.20 -0.27 13.71
C ALA A 72 1.12 -1.37 14.29
N ILE A 73 2.08 -1.89 13.51
CA ILE A 73 3.12 -2.81 14.02
C ILE A 73 3.90 -2.15 15.16
N PHE A 74 4.42 -0.94 14.94
CA PHE A 74 5.24 -0.27 15.95
C PHE A 74 4.43 0.07 17.21
N VAL A 75 3.21 0.59 17.06
CA VAL A 75 2.38 0.99 18.21
C VAL A 75 1.91 -0.22 19.02
N ILE A 76 1.31 -1.21 18.36
CA ILE A 76 0.74 -2.38 19.06
C ILE A 76 1.84 -3.38 19.47
N GLY A 77 2.86 -3.55 18.62
CA GLY A 77 4.01 -4.40 18.94
C GLY A 77 4.78 -3.90 20.17
N ALA A 78 5.05 -2.59 20.24
CA ALA A 78 5.70 -1.99 21.41
C ALA A 78 4.82 -2.07 22.66
N TRP A 79 3.51 -1.87 22.53
CA TRP A 79 2.58 -1.92 23.65
C TRP A 79 2.40 -3.35 24.21
N ALA A 80 2.32 -4.36 23.35
CA ALA A 80 2.26 -5.76 23.77
C ALA A 80 3.61 -6.24 24.36
N GLY A 81 4.73 -5.74 23.82
CA GLY A 81 6.07 -6.11 24.23
C GLY A 81 6.48 -7.52 23.79
N ALA A 82 7.78 -7.79 23.80
CA ALA A 82 8.33 -9.06 23.33
C ALA A 82 7.85 -10.26 24.16
N SER A 83 7.72 -10.10 25.48
CA SER A 83 7.34 -11.16 26.42
C SER A 83 5.89 -11.64 26.28
N HIS A 84 5.00 -10.87 25.66
CA HIS A 84 3.58 -11.23 25.49
C HIS A 84 3.22 -11.50 24.03
N GLY A 85 4.19 -11.85 23.19
CA GLY A 85 3.93 -12.18 21.78
C GLY A 85 3.65 -10.95 20.91
N GLY A 86 4.27 -9.80 21.22
CA GLY A 86 4.05 -8.55 20.51
C GLY A 86 4.35 -8.59 19.00
N VAL A 87 5.18 -9.53 18.54
CA VAL A 87 5.44 -9.73 17.10
C VAL A 87 4.15 -10.16 16.39
N ILE A 88 3.46 -11.16 16.93
CA ILE A 88 2.20 -11.68 16.38
C ILE A 88 1.11 -10.61 16.53
N ALA A 89 1.01 -9.97 17.70
CA ALA A 89 0.03 -8.90 17.93
C ALA A 89 0.22 -7.72 16.95
N GLY A 90 1.46 -7.28 16.74
CA GLY A 90 1.80 -6.20 15.82
C GLY A 90 1.51 -6.55 14.36
N LEU A 91 1.86 -7.76 13.91
CA LEU A 91 1.57 -8.23 12.55
C LEU A 91 0.06 -8.39 12.30
N ALA A 92 -0.69 -8.93 13.27
CA ALA A 92 -2.14 -9.04 13.16
C ALA A 92 -2.81 -7.65 13.15
N ALA A 93 -2.37 -6.74 14.03
CA ALA A 93 -2.81 -5.34 14.04
C ALA A 93 -2.53 -4.62 12.71
N CYS A 94 -1.36 -4.86 12.12
CA CYS A 94 -1.01 -4.37 10.79
C CYS A 94 -2.01 -4.82 9.73
N GLY A 95 -2.35 -6.12 9.73
CA GLY A 95 -3.33 -6.67 8.79
C GLY A 95 -4.68 -5.98 8.92
N VAL A 96 -5.17 -5.80 10.14
CA VAL A 96 -6.45 -5.10 10.39
C VAL A 96 -6.39 -3.65 9.89
N MET A 97 -5.37 -2.89 10.30
CA MET A 97 -5.23 -1.48 9.91
C MET A 97 -5.10 -1.32 8.39
N MET A 98 -4.25 -2.14 7.77
CA MET A 98 -4.00 -2.09 6.32
C MET A 98 -5.27 -2.37 5.52
N ASN A 99 -6.07 -3.38 5.92
CA ASN A 99 -7.33 -3.67 5.24
C ASN A 99 -8.32 -2.51 5.35
N ILE A 100 -8.54 -1.96 6.54
CA ILE A 100 -9.49 -0.83 6.72
C ILE A 100 -9.06 0.38 5.87
N VAL A 101 -7.77 0.72 5.92
CA VAL A 101 -7.24 1.92 5.26
C VAL A 101 -7.15 1.75 3.73
N SER A 102 -6.83 0.55 3.23
CA SER A 102 -6.86 0.25 1.79
C SER A 102 -8.29 0.26 1.26
N THR A 103 -9.21 -0.46 1.92
CA THR A 103 -10.60 -0.51 1.45
C THR A 103 -11.24 0.89 1.43
N ALA A 104 -10.88 1.78 2.36
CA ALA A 104 -11.34 3.16 2.35
C ALA A 104 -10.85 3.95 1.11
N SER A 105 -9.58 3.79 0.70
CA SER A 105 -9.07 4.44 -0.52
C SER A 105 -9.66 3.85 -1.79
N ASP A 106 -9.71 2.52 -1.86
CA ASP A 106 -10.11 1.79 -3.06
C ASP A 106 -11.59 2.03 -3.35
N LEU A 107 -12.44 1.98 -2.31
CA LEU A 107 -13.87 2.29 -2.44
C LEU A 107 -14.12 3.76 -2.84
N THR A 108 -13.23 4.69 -2.47
CA THR A 108 -13.31 6.09 -2.89
C THR A 108 -13.01 6.24 -4.39
N GLN A 109 -12.00 5.53 -4.89
CA GLN A 109 -11.68 5.47 -6.33
C GLN A 109 -12.79 4.79 -7.12
N ASP A 110 -13.36 3.71 -6.60
CA ASP A 110 -14.50 3.02 -7.20
C ASP A 110 -15.70 3.97 -7.32
N PHE A 111 -16.13 4.60 -6.22
CA PHE A 111 -17.24 5.55 -6.29
C PHE A 111 -16.98 6.73 -7.23
N LYS A 112 -15.72 7.18 -7.35
CA LYS A 112 -15.35 8.20 -8.32
C LYS A 112 -15.52 7.68 -9.75
N THR A 113 -15.08 6.46 -10.02
CA THR A 113 -15.25 5.81 -11.33
C THR A 113 -16.72 5.62 -11.66
N GLY A 114 -17.53 5.12 -10.72
CA GLY A 114 -18.98 4.98 -10.90
C GLY A 114 -19.68 6.31 -11.15
N TYR A 115 -19.24 7.37 -10.48
CA TYR A 115 -19.74 8.72 -10.75
C TYR A 115 -19.43 9.16 -12.18
N LEU A 116 -18.23 8.89 -12.69
CA LEU A 116 -17.82 9.23 -14.06
C LEU A 116 -18.52 8.38 -15.12
N THR A 117 -18.80 7.11 -14.84
CA THR A 117 -19.48 6.17 -15.76
C THR A 117 -21.00 6.15 -15.62
N LEU A 118 -21.56 7.00 -14.74
CA LEU A 118 -22.98 7.06 -14.43
C LEU A 118 -23.56 5.74 -13.85
N ALA A 119 -22.71 4.92 -13.22
CA ALA A 119 -23.11 3.67 -12.55
C ALA A 119 -23.69 3.90 -11.15
N SER A 120 -24.63 3.06 -10.71
CA SER A 120 -25.27 3.20 -9.39
C SER A 120 -24.28 2.94 -8.22
N PRO A 121 -24.16 3.85 -7.23
CA PRO A 121 -23.29 3.64 -6.06
C PRO A 121 -23.66 2.40 -5.23
N ARG A 122 -24.95 2.06 -5.17
CA ARG A 122 -25.41 0.85 -4.48
C ARG A 122 -24.92 -0.41 -5.17
N SER A 123 -24.97 -0.44 -6.50
CA SER A 123 -24.45 -1.57 -7.28
C SER A 123 -22.95 -1.73 -7.05
N MET A 124 -22.18 -0.63 -7.04
CA MET A 124 -20.74 -0.69 -6.77
C MET A 124 -20.44 -1.24 -5.38
N PHE A 125 -21.15 -0.76 -4.35
CA PHE A 125 -20.98 -1.25 -2.99
C PHE A 125 -21.29 -2.75 -2.88
N VAL A 126 -22.39 -3.22 -3.49
CA VAL A 126 -22.74 -4.65 -3.51
C VAL A 126 -21.67 -5.47 -4.24
N SER A 127 -21.17 -4.99 -5.38
CA SER A 127 -20.06 -5.64 -6.08
C SER A 127 -18.81 -5.76 -5.21
N GLN A 128 -18.46 -4.72 -4.44
CA GLN A 128 -17.32 -4.74 -3.53
C GLN A 128 -17.51 -5.76 -2.39
N VAL A 129 -18.73 -5.86 -1.85
CA VAL A 129 -19.07 -6.85 -0.82
C VAL A 129 -18.92 -8.27 -1.38
N ILE A 130 -19.43 -8.52 -2.59
CA ILE A 130 -19.31 -9.83 -3.25
C ILE A 130 -17.84 -10.16 -3.53
N GLY A 131 -17.09 -9.22 -4.12
CA GLY A 131 -15.66 -9.40 -4.40
C GLY A 131 -14.84 -9.66 -3.13
N THR A 132 -15.13 -8.94 -2.05
CA THR A 132 -14.51 -9.16 -0.74
C THR A 132 -14.84 -10.55 -0.19
N ALA A 133 -16.12 -10.97 -0.26
CA ALA A 133 -16.54 -12.29 0.20
C ALA A 133 -15.87 -13.42 -0.59
N MET A 134 -15.75 -13.28 -1.91
CA MET A 134 -14.99 -14.21 -2.74
C MET A 134 -13.51 -14.24 -2.34
N GLY A 135 -12.90 -13.08 -2.10
CA GLY A 135 -11.51 -12.97 -1.65
C GLY A 135 -11.25 -13.67 -0.31
N CYS A 136 -12.20 -13.58 0.64
CA CYS A 136 -12.12 -14.29 1.93
C CYS A 136 -12.07 -15.81 1.79
N VAL A 137 -12.54 -16.38 0.67
CA VAL A 137 -12.50 -17.83 0.40
C VAL A 137 -11.31 -18.17 -0.50
N ILE A 138 -11.16 -17.46 -1.61
CA ILE A 138 -10.16 -17.77 -2.64
C ILE A 138 -8.74 -17.54 -2.11
N SER A 139 -8.47 -16.42 -1.42
CA SER A 139 -7.11 -16.11 -0.97
C SER A 139 -6.56 -17.13 0.02
N PRO A 140 -7.28 -17.56 1.09
CA PRO A 140 -6.82 -18.64 1.95
C PRO A 140 -6.70 -19.99 1.23
N CYS A 141 -7.59 -20.33 0.30
CA CYS A 141 -7.50 -21.58 -0.48
C CYS A 141 -6.24 -21.62 -1.34
N VAL A 142 -5.91 -20.52 -2.03
CA VAL A 142 -4.68 -20.41 -2.82
C VAL A 142 -3.46 -20.48 -1.91
N PHE A 143 -3.45 -19.74 -0.79
CA PHE A 143 -2.36 -19.83 0.19
C PHE A 143 -2.17 -21.26 0.69
N TRP A 144 -3.25 -21.96 1.02
CA TRP A 144 -3.23 -23.35 1.49
C TRP A 144 -2.68 -24.30 0.42
N LEU A 145 -3.02 -24.09 -0.85
CA LEU A 145 -2.46 -24.87 -1.96
C LEU A 145 -0.94 -24.71 -2.03
N PHE A 146 -0.44 -23.48 -2.03
CA PHE A 146 1.00 -23.22 -2.05
C PHE A 146 1.70 -23.78 -0.80
N TYR A 147 1.07 -23.63 0.37
CA TYR A 147 1.62 -24.10 1.64
C TYR A 147 1.78 -25.61 1.69
N ASN A 148 0.87 -26.39 1.09
CA ASN A 148 0.99 -27.85 1.04
C ASN A 148 1.78 -28.36 -0.17
N ALA A 149 1.86 -27.58 -1.25
CA ALA A 149 2.57 -28.00 -2.47
C ALA A 149 4.08 -27.77 -2.39
N PHE A 150 4.54 -26.80 -1.60
CA PHE A 150 5.94 -26.43 -1.49
C PHE A 150 6.40 -26.43 -0.03
N ASP A 151 7.22 -27.42 0.33
CA ASP A 151 7.77 -27.55 1.69
C ASP A 151 8.76 -26.42 2.05
N ASP A 152 9.33 -25.76 1.04
CA ASP A 152 10.30 -24.67 1.18
C ASP A 152 9.70 -23.27 1.03
N LEU A 153 8.36 -23.15 1.00
CA LEU A 153 7.66 -21.88 0.84
C LEU A 153 8.15 -20.82 1.84
N GLY A 154 8.64 -19.68 1.33
CA GLY A 154 9.10 -18.57 2.15
C GLY A 154 10.53 -18.69 2.70
N GLN A 155 11.25 -19.78 2.42
CA GLN A 155 12.66 -19.90 2.78
C GLN A 155 13.55 -19.02 1.87
N PRO A 156 14.62 -18.39 2.40
CA PRO A 156 15.57 -17.66 1.59
C PRO A 156 16.22 -18.59 0.54
N GLY A 157 16.05 -18.27 -0.75
CA GLY A 157 16.58 -19.07 -1.86
C GLY A 157 15.64 -20.16 -2.40
N SER A 158 14.44 -20.32 -1.83
CA SER A 158 13.37 -21.13 -2.42
C SER A 158 12.86 -20.51 -3.72
N THR A 159 12.20 -21.33 -4.56
CA THR A 159 11.53 -20.84 -5.78
C THR A 159 10.47 -19.78 -5.45
N TYR A 160 9.80 -19.92 -4.30
CA TYR A 160 8.78 -19.00 -3.82
C TYR A 160 9.21 -18.31 -2.53
N ALA A 161 10.30 -17.55 -2.60
CA ALA A 161 10.74 -16.70 -1.50
C ALA A 161 9.68 -15.62 -1.20
N VAL A 162 9.44 -15.34 0.10
CA VAL A 162 8.45 -14.34 0.55
C VAL A 162 9.18 -13.15 1.19
N PRO A 163 9.84 -12.29 0.39
CA PRO A 163 10.72 -11.23 0.91
C PRO A 163 9.98 -10.22 1.79
N PHE A 164 8.73 -9.90 1.45
CA PHE A 164 7.92 -8.98 2.25
C PHE A 164 7.58 -9.56 3.63
N ALA A 165 7.34 -10.87 3.77
CA ALA A 165 7.09 -11.47 5.08
C ALA A 165 8.29 -11.29 6.00
N THR A 166 9.51 -11.47 5.48
CA THR A 166 10.76 -11.24 6.23
C THR A 166 10.90 -9.78 6.68
N VAL A 167 10.60 -8.83 5.80
CA VAL A 167 10.64 -7.39 6.13
C VAL A 167 9.64 -7.05 7.23
N TYR A 168 8.38 -7.50 7.10
CA TYR A 168 7.34 -7.21 8.09
C TYR A 168 7.61 -7.90 9.43
N ARG A 169 8.13 -9.13 9.42
CA ARG A 169 8.57 -9.82 10.64
C ARG A 169 9.72 -9.07 11.32
N GLY A 170 10.70 -8.59 10.56
CA GLY A 170 11.80 -7.78 11.09
C GLY A 170 11.30 -6.48 11.73
N MET A 171 10.37 -5.78 11.07
CA MET A 171 9.73 -4.59 11.63
C MET A 171 8.94 -4.90 12.91
N ALA A 172 8.24 -6.04 12.95
CA ALA A 172 7.51 -6.46 14.14
C ALA A 172 8.42 -6.81 15.31
N ALA A 173 9.53 -7.50 15.06
CA ALA A 173 10.55 -7.75 16.08
C ALA A 173 11.11 -6.43 16.64
N LEU A 174 11.55 -5.52 15.78
CA LEU A 174 12.02 -4.18 16.19
C LEU A 174 10.93 -3.40 16.93
N GLY A 175 9.69 -3.49 16.48
CA GLY A 175 8.56 -2.84 17.13
C GLY A 175 8.33 -3.32 18.57
N THR A 176 8.54 -4.60 18.86
CA THR A 176 8.38 -5.14 20.22
C THR A 176 9.41 -4.66 21.23
N GLU A 177 10.60 -4.28 20.77
CA GLU A 177 11.65 -3.71 21.62
C GLU A 177 11.45 -2.21 21.87
N GLY A 178 10.44 -1.61 21.24
CA GLY A 178 10.09 -0.21 21.38
C GLY A 178 10.99 0.74 20.61
N PHE A 179 10.74 2.04 20.77
CA PHE A 179 11.42 3.09 20.00
C PHE A 179 12.91 3.25 20.33
N SER A 180 13.38 2.69 21.44
CA SER A 180 14.80 2.69 21.83
C SER A 180 15.68 1.82 20.92
N SER A 181 15.10 0.82 20.25
CA SER A 181 15.81 -0.05 19.31
C SER A 181 15.90 0.53 17.89
N LEU A 182 15.25 1.66 17.62
CA LEU A 182 15.37 2.35 16.34
C LEU A 182 16.75 3.03 16.19
N PRO A 183 17.25 3.21 14.97
CA PRO A 183 18.50 3.93 14.73
C PRO A 183 18.54 5.30 15.42
N LYS A 184 19.74 5.71 15.88
CA LYS A 184 19.95 7.02 16.51
C LYS A 184 19.36 8.13 15.62
N HIS A 185 18.66 9.07 16.25
CA HIS A 185 17.96 10.19 15.59
C HIS A 185 16.76 9.82 14.70
N CYS A 186 16.36 8.54 14.58
CA CYS A 186 15.21 8.15 13.75
C CYS A 186 13.93 8.89 14.14
N LEU A 187 13.56 8.88 15.43
CA LEU A 187 12.39 9.63 15.92
C LEU A 187 12.51 11.14 15.72
N GLN A 188 13.71 11.70 15.93
CA GLN A 188 13.95 13.14 15.73
C GLN A 188 13.74 13.54 14.26
N LEU A 189 14.22 12.71 13.32
CA LEU A 189 13.98 12.90 11.91
C LEU A 189 12.50 12.73 11.56
N CYS A 190 11.81 11.72 12.09
CA CYS A 190 10.38 11.54 11.89
C CYS A 190 9.58 12.77 12.37
N CYS A 191 9.83 13.27 13.58
CA CYS A 191 9.20 14.48 14.09
C CYS A 191 9.57 15.72 13.28
N GLY A 192 10.84 15.84 12.85
CA GLY A 192 11.31 16.96 12.03
C GLY A 192 10.63 17.00 10.66
N PHE A 193 10.57 15.86 9.95
CA PHE A 193 9.87 15.75 8.67
C PHE A 193 8.36 15.90 8.82
N PHE A 194 7.77 15.43 9.92
CA PHE A 194 6.36 15.65 10.22
C PHE A 194 6.04 17.14 10.40
N ALA A 195 6.84 17.86 11.20
CA ALA A 195 6.71 19.29 11.37
C ALA A 195 6.93 20.05 10.05
N ALA A 196 7.96 19.67 9.28
CA ALA A 196 8.22 20.25 7.97
C ALA A 196 7.03 20.03 7.00
N ALA A 197 6.43 18.83 7.00
CA ALA A 197 5.27 18.52 6.17
C ALA A 197 4.05 19.38 6.57
N ILE A 198 3.81 19.60 7.86
CA ILE A 198 2.75 20.51 8.34
C ILE A 198 3.02 21.93 7.83
N VAL A 199 4.24 22.43 8.04
CA VAL A 199 4.62 23.78 7.61
C VAL A 199 4.46 23.96 6.10
N VAL A 200 4.93 23.01 5.29
CA VAL A 200 4.80 23.07 3.82
C VAL A 200 3.34 23.09 3.39
N ASN A 201 2.47 22.27 4.01
CA ASN A 201 1.04 22.29 3.68
C ASN A 201 0.36 23.59 4.11
N ILE A 202 0.68 24.14 5.30
CA ILE A 202 0.15 25.43 5.74
C ILE A 202 0.57 26.55 4.78
N ILE A 203 1.84 26.57 4.37
CA ILE A 203 2.34 27.56 3.40
C ILE A 203 1.61 27.39 2.06
N LYS A 204 1.42 26.15 1.59
CA LYS A 204 0.69 25.87 0.36
C LYS A 204 -0.74 26.41 0.39
N ASP A 205 -1.44 26.27 1.51
CA ASP A 205 -2.83 26.70 1.68
C ASP A 205 -2.96 28.20 1.93
N ALA A 206 -1.97 28.83 2.56
CA ALA A 206 -1.96 30.28 2.83
C ALA A 206 -1.56 31.13 1.61
N VAL A 207 -0.77 30.57 0.69
CA VAL A 207 -0.22 31.28 -0.45
C VAL A 207 -1.22 31.31 -1.63
N PRO A 208 -1.33 32.43 -2.39
CA PRO A 208 -2.20 32.48 -3.56
C PRO A 208 -1.90 31.37 -4.58
N LYS A 209 -2.93 30.82 -5.22
CA LYS A 209 -2.84 29.69 -6.17
C LYS A 209 -1.74 29.82 -7.23
N ARG A 210 -1.39 31.06 -7.64
CA ARG A 210 -0.31 31.34 -8.59
C ARG A 210 1.05 30.82 -8.12
N TRP A 211 1.33 30.96 -6.83
CA TRP A 211 2.57 30.55 -6.18
C TRP A 211 2.42 29.15 -5.54
N GLY A 212 1.23 28.84 -5.01
CA GLY A 212 0.93 27.54 -4.42
C GLY A 212 1.13 26.34 -5.35
N ARG A 213 1.02 26.53 -6.68
CA ARG A 213 1.27 25.45 -7.67
C ARG A 213 2.71 24.93 -7.67
N PHE A 214 3.67 25.72 -7.20
CA PHE A 214 5.09 25.36 -7.18
C PHE A 214 5.52 24.72 -5.87
N ILE A 215 4.66 24.74 -4.85
CA ILE A 215 4.95 24.15 -3.55
C ILE A 215 4.69 22.64 -3.65
N PRO A 216 5.70 21.80 -3.39
CA PRO A 216 5.56 20.36 -3.51
C PRO A 216 4.59 19.82 -2.46
N VAL A 217 3.94 18.71 -2.78
CA VAL A 217 3.08 18.00 -1.84
C VAL A 217 3.95 17.00 -1.07
N PRO A 218 4.13 17.16 0.26
CA PRO A 218 5.00 16.28 1.04
C PRO A 218 4.62 14.80 0.91
N MET A 219 3.32 14.51 0.79
CA MET A 219 2.84 13.16 0.60
C MET A 219 3.30 12.53 -0.72
N ALA A 220 3.28 13.28 -1.83
CA ALA A 220 3.80 12.81 -3.11
C ALA A 220 5.31 12.61 -3.08
N MET A 221 6.04 13.50 -2.39
CA MET A 221 7.49 13.39 -2.22
C MET A 221 7.89 12.13 -1.46
N ALA A 222 7.06 11.63 -0.53
CA ALA A 222 7.38 10.47 0.29
C ALA A 222 7.28 9.13 -0.45
N ILE A 223 6.51 9.04 -1.54
CA ILE A 223 6.23 7.78 -2.24
C ILE A 223 7.52 7.11 -2.77
N PRO A 224 8.44 7.80 -3.48
CA PRO A 224 9.66 7.17 -3.98
C PRO A 224 10.62 6.72 -2.88
N PHE A 225 10.63 7.39 -1.72
CA PHE A 225 11.43 6.95 -0.57
C PHE A 225 10.92 5.63 0.01
N TYR A 226 9.64 5.32 -0.20
CA TYR A 226 9.00 4.11 0.28
C TYR A 226 9.16 2.93 -0.70
N ILE A 227 8.92 3.17 -1.99
CA ILE A 227 8.86 2.12 -3.01
C ILE A 227 10.24 1.87 -3.65
N GLY A 228 10.95 2.95 -3.95
CA GLY A 228 12.21 2.92 -4.68
C GLY A 228 12.32 4.05 -5.69
N SER A 229 13.55 4.31 -6.11
CA SER A 229 13.88 5.39 -7.04
C SER A 229 13.33 5.17 -8.47
N TYR A 230 13.11 3.91 -8.87
CA TYR A 230 12.55 3.59 -10.19
C TYR A 230 11.19 4.28 -10.39
N PHE A 231 10.35 4.30 -9.35
CA PHE A 231 9.04 4.90 -9.39
C PHE A 231 9.09 6.42 -9.65
N ALA A 232 10.09 7.12 -9.08
CA ALA A 232 10.29 8.54 -9.36
C ALA A 232 10.65 8.81 -10.82
N ILE A 233 11.44 7.92 -11.43
CA ILE A 233 11.83 8.01 -12.84
C ILE A 233 10.59 7.81 -13.72
N ASP A 234 9.80 6.78 -13.46
CA ASP A 234 8.60 6.46 -14.23
C ASP A 234 7.56 7.59 -14.17
N MET A 235 7.30 8.13 -12.96
CA MET A 235 6.41 9.29 -12.79
C MET A 235 6.93 10.53 -13.53
N CYS A 236 8.23 10.78 -13.51
CA CYS A 236 8.84 11.92 -14.19
C CYS A 236 8.69 11.80 -15.72
N VAL A 237 8.99 10.62 -16.28
CA VAL A 237 8.84 10.34 -17.71
C VAL A 237 7.38 10.43 -18.14
N GLY A 238 6.46 9.81 -17.38
CA GLY A 238 5.02 9.89 -17.65
C GLY A 238 4.49 11.33 -17.61
N SER A 239 4.91 12.10 -16.61
CA SER A 239 4.54 13.52 -16.48
C SER A 239 5.09 14.37 -17.63
N LEU A 240 6.32 14.10 -18.09
CA LEU A 240 6.93 14.79 -19.21
C LEU A 240 6.18 14.50 -20.52
N ILE A 241 5.80 13.25 -20.77
CA ILE A 241 5.01 12.85 -21.94
C ILE A 241 3.67 13.59 -21.92
N LEU A 242 2.95 13.58 -20.79
CA LEU A 242 1.67 14.28 -20.66
C LEU A 242 1.83 15.79 -20.86
N PHE A 243 2.87 16.40 -20.27
CA PHE A 243 3.16 17.82 -20.41
C PHE A 243 3.42 18.23 -21.87
N ILE A 244 4.20 17.44 -22.62
CA ILE A 244 4.43 17.69 -24.04
C ILE A 244 3.12 17.53 -24.82
N TRP A 245 2.31 16.53 -24.50
CA TRP A 245 1.03 16.30 -25.17
C TRP A 245 0.05 17.45 -24.91
N GLU A 246 -0.05 17.96 -23.68
CA GLU A 246 -0.88 19.12 -23.34
C GLU A 246 -0.45 20.39 -24.09
N LYS A 247 0.86 20.56 -24.33
CA LYS A 247 1.41 21.68 -25.10
C LYS A 247 1.06 21.60 -26.58
N VAL A 248 0.99 20.40 -27.15
CA VAL A 248 0.66 20.18 -28.56
C VAL A 248 -0.85 20.21 -28.78
N ASN A 249 -1.62 19.47 -28.00
CA ASN A 249 -3.07 19.39 -28.11
C ASN A 249 -3.74 19.10 -26.77
N LYS A 250 -4.07 20.17 -26.06
CA LYS A 250 -4.73 20.11 -24.75
C LYS A 250 -6.05 19.33 -24.76
N ALA A 251 -6.91 19.54 -25.76
CA ALA A 251 -8.22 18.90 -25.81
C ALA A 251 -8.12 17.37 -25.93
N LYS A 252 -7.15 16.86 -26.71
CA LYS A 252 -6.90 15.41 -26.81
C LYS A 252 -6.22 14.87 -25.55
N ALA A 253 -5.27 15.59 -24.98
CA ALA A 253 -4.59 15.17 -23.75
C ALA A 253 -5.59 15.04 -22.58
N ASP A 254 -6.47 16.03 -22.40
CA ASP A 254 -7.51 16.01 -21.34
C ASP A 254 -8.51 14.85 -21.54
N ALA A 255 -8.82 14.49 -22.78
CA ALA A 255 -9.79 13.43 -23.10
C ALA A 255 -9.20 12.01 -23.03
N PHE A 256 -7.96 11.82 -23.50
CA PHE A 256 -7.37 10.49 -23.70
C PHE A 256 -6.20 10.18 -22.75
N GLY A 257 -5.66 11.18 -22.04
CA GLY A 257 -4.56 10.99 -21.09
C GLY A 257 -4.82 9.87 -20.08
N PRO A 258 -5.94 9.87 -19.35
CA PRO A 258 -6.29 8.80 -18.42
C PRO A 258 -6.41 7.42 -19.09
N ALA A 259 -6.95 7.36 -20.31
CA ALA A 259 -7.09 6.10 -21.06
C ALA A 259 -5.73 5.52 -21.48
N VAL A 260 -4.80 6.36 -21.95
CA VAL A 260 -3.45 5.94 -22.31
C VAL A 260 -2.67 5.49 -21.07
N ALA A 261 -2.73 6.26 -19.98
CA ALA A 261 -2.08 5.90 -18.72
C ALA A 261 -2.60 4.56 -18.18
N SER A 262 -3.93 4.37 -18.16
CA SER A 262 -4.56 3.10 -17.80
C SER A 262 -4.08 1.95 -18.69
N GLY A 263 -3.96 2.17 -20.01
CA GLY A 263 -3.48 1.16 -20.95
C GLY A 263 -2.03 0.74 -20.69
N LEU A 264 -1.15 1.69 -20.34
CA LEU A 264 0.24 1.40 -19.99
C LEU A 264 0.35 0.59 -18.69
N ILE A 265 -0.40 0.97 -17.66
CA ILE A 265 -0.46 0.26 -16.37
C ILE A 265 -1.02 -1.16 -16.56
N CYS A 266 -2.14 -1.29 -17.29
CA CYS A 266 -2.75 -2.58 -17.59
C CYS A 266 -1.82 -3.46 -18.45
N GLY A 267 -1.12 -2.87 -19.42
CA GLY A 267 -0.16 -3.56 -20.27
C GLY A 267 0.99 -4.20 -19.48
N ASP A 268 1.54 -3.49 -18.49
CA ASP A 268 2.54 -4.03 -17.57
C ASP A 268 1.98 -5.19 -16.73
N GLY A 269 0.75 -5.04 -16.23
CA GLY A 269 0.04 -6.11 -15.53
C GLY A 269 -0.17 -7.36 -16.39
N ILE A 270 -0.59 -7.20 -17.65
CA ILE A 270 -0.76 -8.32 -18.59
C ILE A 270 0.56 -9.04 -18.83
N TRP A 271 1.69 -8.33 -18.90
CA TRP A 271 3.02 -8.93 -19.09
C TRP A 271 3.47 -9.81 -17.90
N THR A 272 2.89 -9.61 -16.72
CA THR A 272 3.18 -10.43 -15.53
C THR A 272 2.77 -11.90 -15.75
N LEU A 273 1.70 -12.17 -16.51
CA LEU A 273 1.23 -13.53 -16.78
C LEU A 273 2.18 -14.32 -17.70
N PRO A 274 2.54 -13.84 -18.92
CA PRO A 274 3.54 -14.50 -19.76
C PRO A 274 4.88 -14.66 -19.06
N SER A 275 5.37 -13.64 -18.34
CA SER A 275 6.65 -13.73 -17.63
C SER A 275 6.63 -14.79 -16.53
N SER A 276 5.51 -14.93 -15.81
CA SER A 276 5.31 -16.02 -14.84
C SER A 276 5.29 -17.40 -15.51
N ILE A 277 4.64 -17.54 -16.66
CA ILE A 277 4.62 -18.80 -17.44
C ILE A 277 6.03 -19.14 -17.93
N LEU A 278 6.79 -18.17 -18.45
CA LEU A 278 8.18 -18.36 -18.87
C LEU A 278 9.07 -18.79 -17.71
N ALA A 279 8.88 -18.19 -16.53
CA ALA A 279 9.59 -18.57 -15.31
C ALA A 279 9.26 -20.01 -14.89
N LEU A 280 7.98 -20.40 -14.91
CA LEU A 280 7.53 -21.77 -14.63
C LEU A 280 8.06 -22.79 -15.65
N ALA A 281 8.16 -22.40 -16.91
CA ALA A 281 8.74 -23.22 -17.98
C ALA A 281 10.29 -23.30 -17.91
N GLY A 282 10.92 -22.66 -16.92
CA GLY A 282 12.38 -22.67 -16.75
C GLY A 282 13.13 -21.94 -17.86
N VAL A 283 12.47 -21.04 -18.59
CA VAL A 283 13.08 -20.27 -19.67
C VAL A 283 14.07 -19.30 -19.06
N LYS A 284 15.36 -19.53 -19.35
CA LYS A 284 16.42 -18.64 -18.90
C LYS A 284 16.31 -17.31 -19.66
N PRO A 285 16.35 -16.16 -18.95
CA PRO A 285 16.37 -14.86 -19.61
C PRO A 285 17.55 -14.79 -20.59
N PRO A 286 17.35 -14.37 -21.85
CA PRO A 286 18.43 -14.30 -22.84
C PRO A 286 19.51 -13.28 -22.45
N ILE A 287 19.18 -12.33 -21.57
CA ILE A 287 20.09 -11.30 -21.07
C ILE A 287 19.92 -11.22 -19.55
N CYS A 288 21.02 -11.40 -18.82
CA CYS A 288 21.07 -11.25 -17.37
C CYS A 288 21.94 -10.03 -17.06
N MET A 289 21.31 -8.88 -16.78
CA MET A 289 22.03 -7.66 -16.40
C MET A 289 22.26 -7.63 -14.88
N LYS A 290 23.53 -7.44 -14.49
CA LYS A 290 23.91 -7.20 -13.09
C LYS A 290 24.45 -5.79 -12.94
N PHE A 291 23.87 -5.03 -12.03
CA PHE A 291 24.35 -3.69 -11.68
C PHE A 291 25.24 -3.80 -10.44
N LEU A 292 26.51 -4.13 -10.67
CA LEU A 292 27.52 -4.23 -9.62
C LEU A 292 28.33 -2.94 -9.53
N SER A 293 28.84 -2.64 -8.34
CA SER A 293 29.86 -1.60 -8.21
C SER A 293 31.06 -1.94 -9.09
N ARG A 294 31.75 -0.92 -9.59
CA ARG A 294 32.86 -1.09 -10.55
C ARG A 294 33.92 -2.10 -10.08
N SER A 295 34.22 -2.11 -8.77
CA SER A 295 35.16 -3.03 -8.15
C SER A 295 34.65 -4.47 -8.11
N THR A 296 33.35 -4.68 -7.92
CA THR A 296 32.73 -6.01 -7.90
C THR A 296 32.51 -6.54 -9.32
N ASN A 297 32.17 -5.68 -10.28
CA ASN A 297 32.11 -6.06 -11.69
C ASN A 297 33.47 -6.55 -12.20
N ALA A 298 34.55 -5.81 -11.90
CA ALA A 298 35.90 -6.24 -12.28
C ALA A 298 36.30 -7.60 -11.69
N LYS A 299 35.84 -7.94 -10.48
CA LYS A 299 36.05 -9.26 -9.87
C LYS A 299 35.24 -10.36 -10.57
N VAL A 300 33.99 -10.04 -10.93
CA VAL A 300 33.10 -10.98 -11.64
C VAL A 300 33.61 -11.23 -13.06
N ASP A 301 34.04 -10.19 -13.78
CA ASP A 301 34.62 -10.33 -15.11
C ASP A 301 35.91 -11.17 -15.08
N LYS A 302 36.75 -10.97 -14.05
CA LYS A 302 37.95 -11.78 -13.85
C LYS A 302 37.63 -13.24 -13.49
N PHE A 303 36.53 -13.48 -12.79
CA PHE A 303 36.07 -14.83 -12.43
C PHE A 303 35.42 -15.55 -13.62
N LEU A 304 34.68 -14.84 -14.47
CA LEU A 304 34.02 -15.41 -15.66
C LEU A 304 34.96 -15.55 -16.86
N GLY A 305 36.05 -14.80 -16.89
CA GLY A 305 37.10 -14.89 -17.91
C GLY A 305 38.23 -15.88 -17.60
N SER A 306 38.10 -16.69 -16.54
CA SER A 306 39.04 -17.74 -16.13
C SER A 306 38.36 -19.10 -16.17
#